data_AF-A0A358C283-F1
#
_entry.id   AF-A0A358C283-F1
#
_cell.length_a   1.000
_cell.length_b   1.000
_cell.length_c   1.000
_cell.angle_alpha   90.00
_cell.angle_beta   90.00
_cell.angle_gamma   90.00
#
_symmetry.space_group_name_H-M   'P 1'
#
loop_
_entity.id
_entity.type
_entity.pdbx_description
1 polymer ?
#
loop_
_entity_poly.entity_id
_entity_poly.type
_entity_poly.pdbx_seq_one_letter_code
_entity_poly.pdbx_strand_id
1 'polypeptide(L)'
;KLFSFGEAENVAEAGENESTIGEPEALSANATFEIRKLGWNTFLFETHQSEVVPVIVGWDFGDGEQSHEASVKHVFSGAGTYQIQLTVTSQDGTISEDRAFVTISFFHLANPVFLAFVIVLVVILLLSLATILRPLKHEDT
;
A
#
# COMPACT_ATOMS: atom_id res chain seq x y z
N LYS A 1 8.55 -4.58 -61.70
CA LYS A 1 8.72 -6.05 -61.60
C LYS A 1 7.40 -6.64 -61.07
N LEU A 2 7.09 -7.84 -61.53
CA LEU A 2 5.77 -8.51 -61.60
C LEU A 2 5.18 -8.97 -60.24
N PHE A 3 3.89 -9.30 -60.30
CA PHE A 3 2.94 -9.84 -59.31
C PHE A 3 3.24 -11.23 -58.70
N SER A 4 2.74 -11.45 -57.45
CA SER A 4 2.11 -12.68 -56.84
C SER A 4 2.87 -14.03 -56.78
N PHE A 5 2.67 -15.01 -55.87
CA PHE A 5 1.65 -15.34 -54.84
C PHE A 5 2.20 -16.46 -53.90
N GLY A 6 1.58 -16.62 -52.70
CA GLY A 6 1.47 -17.90 -51.93
C GLY A 6 2.56 -18.15 -50.87
N GLU A 7 2.29 -18.67 -49.67
CA GLU A 7 1.08 -19.14 -48.96
C GLU A 7 1.47 -19.22 -47.47
N ALA A 8 0.49 -19.09 -46.58
CA ALA A 8 0.67 -19.13 -45.13
C ALA A 8 1.12 -20.50 -44.60
N GLU A 9 1.94 -20.50 -43.55
CA GLU A 9 1.92 -21.57 -42.54
C GLU A 9 1.87 -20.93 -41.15
N ASN A 10 0.87 -21.38 -40.41
CA ASN A 10 0.39 -20.87 -39.15
C ASN A 10 0.82 -21.90 -38.10
N VAL A 11 1.73 -21.53 -37.20
CA VAL A 11 1.91 -22.26 -35.93
C VAL A 11 1.98 -21.22 -34.83
N ALA A 12 0.81 -21.03 -34.22
CA ALA A 12 0.63 -20.44 -32.91
C ALA A 12 1.23 -21.36 -31.82
N GLU A 13 1.22 -20.86 -30.58
CA GLU A 13 1.46 -21.57 -29.31
C GLU A 13 2.88 -21.37 -28.74
N ALA A 14 3.09 -20.82 -27.54
CA ALA A 14 2.20 -20.23 -26.55
C ALA A 14 3.01 -19.14 -25.82
N GLY A 15 2.45 -17.93 -25.74
CA GLY A 15 2.86 -17.00 -24.70
C GLY A 15 2.34 -17.56 -23.39
N GLU A 16 3.22 -17.72 -22.40
CA GLU A 16 2.82 -18.01 -21.03
C GLU A 16 2.08 -16.78 -20.50
N ASN A 17 0.76 -16.85 -20.63
CA ASN A 17 -0.23 -16.04 -19.97
C ASN A 17 -0.61 -16.73 -18.65
N GLU A 18 -1.23 -15.97 -17.76
CA GLU A 18 -1.81 -16.34 -16.45
C GLU A 18 -0.87 -16.02 -15.25
N SER A 19 -1.18 -15.05 -14.39
CA SER A 19 -2.48 -14.87 -13.75
C SER A 19 -2.82 -13.38 -13.55
N THR A 20 -3.67 -12.86 -14.42
CA THR A 20 -4.44 -11.64 -14.19
C THR A 20 -5.58 -12.00 -13.25
N ILE A 21 -5.41 -11.78 -11.94
CA ILE A 21 -6.52 -11.90 -10.98
C ILE A 21 -7.17 -10.52 -10.82
N GLY A 22 -8.29 -10.36 -11.52
CA GLY A 22 -9.45 -9.60 -11.04
C GLY A 22 -9.48 -8.10 -11.31
N GLU A 23 -9.83 -7.69 -12.52
CA GLU A 23 -10.62 -6.47 -12.71
C GLU A 23 -12.10 -6.87 -12.69
N PRO A 24 -12.88 -6.32 -11.76
CA PRO A 24 -13.58 -5.09 -12.09
C PRO A 24 -13.48 -4.05 -10.97
N GLU A 25 -12.41 -3.26 -10.93
CA GLU A 25 -12.45 -1.97 -10.24
C GLU A 25 -13.17 -0.97 -11.16
N ALA A 26 -14.48 -1.14 -11.32
CA ALA A 26 -15.32 -0.11 -11.91
C ALA A 26 -15.51 1.00 -10.86
N LEU A 27 -14.45 1.79 -10.67
CA LEU A 27 -14.46 3.01 -9.88
C LEU A 27 -15.42 4.01 -10.54
N SER A 28 -16.24 4.68 -9.73
CA SER A 28 -17.28 5.57 -10.21
C SER A 28 -16.67 6.73 -11.00
N ALA A 29 -17.25 7.09 -12.15
CA ALA A 29 -16.78 8.21 -12.98
C ALA A 29 -16.75 9.58 -12.26
N ASN A 30 -17.32 9.67 -11.05
CA ASN A 30 -17.44 10.91 -10.28
C ASN A 30 -16.72 10.89 -8.93
N ALA A 31 -16.33 9.73 -8.39
CA ALA A 31 -15.55 9.63 -7.15
C ALA A 31 -14.17 9.12 -7.54
N THR A 32 -13.15 9.97 -7.47
CA THR A 32 -11.76 9.58 -7.68
C THR A 32 -10.88 10.24 -6.64
N PHE A 33 -9.83 9.56 -6.21
CA PHE A 33 -8.88 10.12 -5.25
C PHE A 33 -7.44 9.72 -5.51
N GLU A 34 -6.54 10.54 -4.97
CA GLU A 34 -5.12 10.25 -4.90
C GLU A 34 -4.70 9.88 -3.48
N ILE A 35 -3.77 8.93 -3.39
CA ILE A 35 -3.10 8.55 -2.16
C ILE A 35 -1.62 8.89 -2.30
N ARG A 36 -1.10 9.74 -1.42
CA ARG A 36 0.34 10.02 -1.32
C ARG A 36 0.89 9.49 -0.01
N LYS A 37 1.90 8.63 -0.08
CA LYS A 37 2.62 8.13 1.10
C LYS A 37 3.54 9.22 1.66
N LEU A 38 3.34 9.60 2.92
CA LEU A 38 4.15 10.59 3.63
C LEU A 38 5.12 9.97 4.65
N GLY A 39 4.81 8.76 5.12
CA GLY A 39 5.60 8.03 6.11
C GLY A 39 5.37 6.52 6.01
N TRP A 40 5.98 5.75 6.91
CA TRP A 40 5.81 4.29 6.90
C TRP A 40 4.36 3.87 7.15
N ASN A 41 3.65 4.61 7.99
CA ASN A 41 2.23 4.44 8.33
C ASN A 41 1.39 5.70 8.13
N THR A 42 1.90 6.71 7.42
CA THR A 42 1.21 8.00 7.24
C THR A 42 0.97 8.26 5.76
N PHE A 43 -0.26 8.61 5.41
CA PHE A 43 -0.71 8.86 4.06
C PHE A 43 -1.52 10.15 3.99
N LEU A 44 -1.52 10.77 2.82
CA LEU A 44 -2.37 11.89 2.46
C LEU A 44 -3.39 11.38 1.43
N PHE A 45 -4.67 11.59 1.72
CA PHE A 45 -5.79 11.25 0.86
C PHE A 45 -6.40 12.53 0.31
N GLU A 46 -6.53 12.63 -1.00
CA GLU A 46 -7.05 13.84 -1.66
C GLU A 46 -8.09 13.48 -2.71
N THR A 47 -9.27 14.10 -2.64
CA THR A 47 -10.29 13.93 -3.68
C THR A 47 -9.89 14.68 -4.95
N HIS A 48 -10.01 14.04 -6.10
CA HIS A 48 -9.83 14.69 -7.39
C HIS A 48 -11.13 15.41 -7.79
N GLN A 49 -11.31 16.66 -7.35
CA GLN A 49 -12.52 17.42 -7.69
C GLN A 49 -12.39 18.08 -9.05
N SER A 50 -13.31 17.74 -9.97
CA SER A 50 -13.54 18.51 -11.20
C SER A 50 -14.66 19.52 -10.96
N GLU A 51 -14.30 20.76 -10.59
CA GLU A 51 -15.03 22.06 -10.65
C GLU A 51 -16.57 22.16 -10.40
N VAL A 52 -17.32 21.13 -10.04
CA VAL A 52 -18.81 21.16 -10.04
C VAL A 52 -19.41 20.87 -8.66
N VAL A 53 -19.90 21.96 -8.00
CA VAL A 53 -21.12 22.08 -7.13
C VAL A 53 -21.07 21.24 -5.81
N PRO A 54 -21.75 21.58 -4.67
CA PRO A 54 -21.27 21.12 -3.37
C PRO A 54 -21.41 19.61 -3.23
N VAL A 55 -20.25 18.96 -3.16
CA VAL A 55 -20.08 17.53 -2.95
C VAL A 55 -19.86 17.31 -1.46
N ILE A 56 -20.70 16.48 -0.83
CA ILE A 56 -20.38 15.94 0.50
C ILE A 56 -19.42 14.78 0.27
N VAL A 57 -18.23 14.87 0.86
CA VAL A 57 -17.24 13.79 0.84
C VAL A 57 -17.29 13.05 2.17
N GLY A 58 -17.13 11.74 2.12
CA GLY A 58 -17.01 10.86 3.27
C GLY A 58 -15.89 9.87 3.04
N TRP A 59 -14.99 9.76 4.00
CA TRP A 59 -13.87 8.84 4.02
C TRP A 59 -14.09 7.78 5.08
N ASP A 60 -13.84 6.53 4.73
CA ASP A 60 -13.59 5.44 5.67
C ASP A 60 -12.18 4.89 5.39
N PHE A 61 -11.33 4.88 6.40
CA PHE A 61 -9.94 4.40 6.26
C PHE A 61 -9.78 2.91 6.56
N GLY A 62 -10.86 2.20 6.92
CA GLY A 62 -10.85 0.77 7.20
C GLY A 62 -10.21 0.38 8.53
N ASP A 63 -9.79 1.35 9.35
CA ASP A 63 -9.26 1.16 10.70
C ASP A 63 -10.23 1.63 11.82
N GLY A 64 -11.44 2.02 11.43
CA GLY A 64 -12.48 2.56 12.30
C GLY A 64 -12.50 4.09 12.39
N GLU A 65 -11.55 4.78 11.76
CA GLU A 65 -11.56 6.23 11.64
C GLU A 65 -12.19 6.70 10.32
N GLN A 66 -12.80 7.89 10.34
CA GLN A 66 -13.54 8.47 9.21
C GLN A 66 -13.29 9.98 9.12
N SER A 67 -13.53 10.57 7.95
CA SER A 67 -13.40 12.02 7.74
C SER A 67 -14.36 12.54 6.67
N HIS A 68 -14.61 13.85 6.66
CA HIS A 68 -15.42 14.54 5.65
C HIS A 68 -14.65 15.70 4.99
N GLU A 69 -13.33 15.74 5.16
CA GLU A 69 -12.48 16.75 4.52
C GLU A 69 -12.02 16.28 3.14
N ALA A 70 -11.83 17.21 2.20
CA ALA A 70 -11.38 16.88 0.84
C ALA A 70 -9.91 16.42 0.78
N SER A 71 -9.10 16.80 1.77
CA SER A 71 -7.70 16.45 1.91
C SER A 71 -7.43 16.02 3.36
N VAL A 72 -7.05 14.77 3.58
CA VAL A 72 -6.88 14.19 4.92
C VAL A 72 -5.50 13.57 5.05
N LYS A 73 -4.75 14.02 6.05
CA LYS A 73 -3.55 13.31 6.49
C LYS A 73 -3.93 12.31 7.56
N HIS A 74 -3.79 11.02 7.27
CA HIS A 74 -4.14 9.93 8.16
C HIS A 74 -2.94 9.11 8.60
N VAL A 75 -2.97 8.58 9.83
CA VAL A 75 -1.89 7.77 10.40
C VAL A 75 -2.46 6.43 10.90
N PHE A 76 -2.06 5.34 10.26
CA PHE A 76 -2.48 4.00 10.67
C PHE A 76 -1.71 3.53 11.90
N SER A 77 -2.41 3.07 12.93
CA SER A 77 -1.81 2.66 14.20
C SER A 77 -1.10 1.30 14.15
N GLY A 78 -1.52 0.42 13.24
CA GLY A 78 -1.09 -0.96 13.16
C GLY A 78 -0.57 -1.37 11.78
N ALA A 79 0.14 -2.50 11.76
CA ALA A 79 0.42 -3.20 10.52
C ALA A 79 -0.83 -3.95 10.06
N GLY A 80 -1.07 -3.98 8.76
CA GLY A 80 -2.27 -4.57 8.19
C GLY A 80 -2.55 -4.06 6.79
N THR A 81 -3.59 -4.61 6.18
CA THR A 81 -4.14 -4.10 4.92
C THR A 81 -5.48 -3.46 5.22
N TYR A 82 -5.62 -2.20 4.83
CA TYR A 82 -6.77 -1.36 5.08
C TYR A 82 -7.46 -1.06 3.75
N GLN A 83 -8.78 -1.27 3.69
CA GLN A 83 -9.60 -0.87 2.56
C GLN A 83 -10.08 0.56 2.79
N ILE A 84 -9.61 1.48 1.96
CA ILE A 84 -10.01 2.88 1.97
C ILE A 84 -11.22 3.03 1.08
N GLN A 85 -12.22 3.77 1.53
CA GLN A 85 -13.43 4.07 0.77
C GLN A 85 -13.68 5.57 0.77
N LEU A 86 -13.76 6.15 -0.43
CA LEU A 86 -14.31 7.48 -0.65
C LEU A 86 -15.77 7.35 -1.06
N THR A 87 -16.63 8.12 -0.41
CA THR A 87 -18.04 8.31 -0.77
C THR A 87 -18.25 9.78 -1.13
N VAL A 88 -18.82 10.03 -2.30
CA VAL A 88 -19.13 11.36 -2.83
C VAL A 88 -20.63 11.43 -3.05
N THR A 89 -21.30 12.41 -2.41
CA THR A 89 -22.72 12.69 -2.64
C THR A 89 -22.85 14.02 -3.39
N SER A 90 -23.38 13.93 -4.61
CA SER A 90 -23.69 15.08 -5.47
C SER A 90 -24.93 15.83 -4.98
N GLN A 91 -25.12 17.07 -5.46
CA GLN A 91 -26.25 17.93 -5.06
C GLN A 91 -27.63 17.34 -5.39
N ASP A 92 -27.72 16.53 -6.44
CA ASP A 92 -28.92 15.80 -6.84
C ASP A 92 -29.21 14.56 -5.97
N GLY A 93 -28.33 14.27 -5.00
CA GLY A 93 -28.41 13.10 -4.12
C GLY A 93 -27.77 11.85 -4.72
N THR A 94 -27.15 11.93 -5.89
CA THR A 94 -26.43 10.80 -6.48
C THR A 94 -25.19 10.47 -5.63
N ILE A 95 -25.05 9.19 -5.27
CA ILE A 95 -23.92 8.68 -4.48
C ILE A 95 -22.96 7.94 -5.41
N SER A 96 -21.68 8.28 -5.32
CA SER A 96 -20.56 7.66 -6.01
C SER A 96 -19.53 7.18 -5.00
N GLU A 97 -18.95 6.02 -5.26
CA GLU A 97 -17.93 5.43 -4.38
C GLU A 97 -16.68 5.04 -5.17
N ASP A 98 -15.55 5.11 -4.48
CA ASP A 98 -14.24 4.64 -4.95
C ASP A 98 -13.51 3.97 -3.78
N ARG A 99 -12.71 2.94 -4.07
CA ARG A 99 -12.03 2.12 -3.07
C ARG A 99 -10.61 1.81 -3.49
N ALA A 100 -9.71 1.77 -2.52
CA ALA A 100 -8.33 1.34 -2.72
C ALA A 100 -7.79 0.63 -1.48
N PHE A 101 -6.74 -0.16 -1.64
CA PHE A 101 -6.07 -0.81 -0.52
C PHE A 101 -4.75 -0.13 -0.17
N VAL A 102 -4.53 0.09 1.13
CA VAL A 102 -3.24 0.52 1.68
C VAL A 102 -2.69 -0.58 2.58
N THR A 103 -1.43 -0.95 2.40
CA THR A 103 -0.75 -1.96 3.23
C THR A 103 0.34 -1.32 4.08
N ILE A 104 0.26 -1.54 5.39
CA ILE A 104 1.23 -1.11 6.40
C ILE A 104 2.09 -2.29 6.82
N SER A 105 3.37 -2.25 6.49
CA SER A 105 4.30 -3.34 6.76
C SER A 105 4.68 -3.39 8.24
N PHE A 106 4.56 -4.57 8.86
CA PHE A 106 5.07 -4.80 10.22
C PHE A 106 6.60 -4.72 10.28
N PHE A 107 7.29 -5.39 9.35
CA PHE A 107 8.75 -5.47 9.26
C PHE A 107 9.36 -4.21 8.63
N HIS A 108 9.24 -3.07 9.31
CA HIS A 108 9.77 -1.79 8.85
C HIS A 108 10.55 -1.12 9.98
N LEU A 109 11.75 -0.59 9.74
CA LEU A 109 12.59 0.00 10.80
C LEU A 109 11.99 1.24 11.45
N ALA A 110 11.07 1.94 10.76
CA ALA A 110 10.31 3.05 11.34
C ALA A 110 9.11 2.59 12.19
N ASN A 111 8.75 1.30 12.19
CA ASN A 111 7.80 0.74 13.14
C ASN A 111 8.50 0.60 14.51
N PRO A 112 8.05 1.30 15.56
CA PRO A 112 8.73 1.31 16.86
C PRO A 112 8.75 -0.07 17.52
N VAL A 113 7.71 -0.88 17.31
CA VAL A 113 7.63 -2.25 17.86
C VAL A 113 8.69 -3.13 17.21
N PHE A 114 8.78 -3.11 15.89
CA PHE A 114 9.79 -3.87 15.15
C PHE A 114 11.22 -3.39 15.48
N LEU A 115 11.43 -2.07 15.53
CA LEU A 115 12.72 -1.49 15.87
C LEU A 115 13.20 -1.92 17.26
N ALA A 116 12.29 -1.95 18.24
CA ALA A 116 12.61 -2.43 19.59
C ALA A 116 13.11 -3.89 19.57
N PHE A 117 12.44 -4.78 18.81
CA PHE A 117 12.90 -6.16 18.65
C PHE A 117 14.29 -6.25 18.01
N VAL A 118 14.55 -5.46 16.96
CA VAL A 118 15.87 -5.41 16.31
C VAL A 118 16.95 -4.96 17.29
N ILE A 119 16.70 -3.90 18.08
CA ILE A 119 17.65 -3.41 19.09
C ILE A 119 17.96 -4.49 20.12
N VAL A 120 16.93 -5.18 20.63
CA VAL A 120 17.11 -6.26 21.61
C VAL A 120 17.95 -7.40 21.03
N LEU A 121 17.68 -7.81 19.78
CA LEU A 121 18.45 -8.86 19.11
C LEU A 121 19.92 -8.46 18.91
N VAL A 122 20.18 -7.21 18.54
CA VAL A 122 21.54 -6.68 18.39
C VAL A 122 22.27 -6.67 19.73
N VAL A 123 21.62 -6.25 20.82
CA VAL A 123 22.23 -6.27 22.16
C VAL A 123 22.56 -7.71 22.57
N ILE A 124 21.67 -8.67 22.35
CA ILE A 124 21.92 -10.09 22.66
C ILE A 124 23.10 -10.61 21.85
N LEU A 125 23.17 -10.29 20.56
CA LEU A 125 24.27 -10.69 19.68
C LEU A 125 25.62 -10.09 20.12
N LEU A 126 25.63 -8.84 20.55
CA LEU A 126 26.84 -8.18 21.05
C LEU A 126 27.29 -8.78 22.39
N LEU A 127 26.36 -9.09 23.29
CA LEU A 127 26.68 -9.74 24.55
C LEU A 127 27.22 -11.16 24.33
N SER A 128 26.61 -11.93 23.43
CA SER A 128 27.11 -13.29 23.10
C SER A 128 28.50 -13.22 22.46
N LEU A 129 28.73 -12.32 21.52
CA LEU A 129 30.04 -12.09 20.91
C LEU A 129 31.09 -11.70 21.96
N ALA A 130 30.74 -10.79 22.89
CA ALA A 130 31.63 -10.37 23.96
C ALA A 130 32.00 -11.53 24.90
N THR A 131 31.09 -12.47 25.16
CA THR A 131 31.40 -13.67 25.97
C THR A 131 32.37 -14.61 25.27
N ILE A 132 32.27 -14.77 23.95
CA ILE A 132 33.16 -15.62 23.14
C ILE A 132 34.57 -15.03 23.07
N LEU A 133 34.67 -13.69 23.01
CA LEU A 133 35.95 -12.98 22.89
C LEU A 133 36.67 -12.72 24.22
N ARG A 134 36.12 -13.15 25.37
CA ARG A 134 36.83 -13.02 26.66
C ARG A 134 38.08 -13.92 26.64
N PRO A 135 39.31 -13.37 26.72
CA PRO A 135 40.51 -14.19 26.75
C PRO A 135 40.51 -15.07 28.01
N LEU A 136 40.88 -16.35 27.86
CA LEU A 136 41.14 -17.25 28.99
C LEU A 136 42.23 -16.59 29.84
N LYS A 137 41.85 -16.04 30.99
CA LYS A 137 42.85 -15.60 31.96
C LYS A 137 43.56 -16.87 32.42
N HIS A 138 44.77 -17.10 31.92
CA HIS A 138 45.64 -18.15 32.41
C HIS A 138 45.83 -17.90 33.92
N GLU A 139 45.27 -18.80 34.71
CA GLU A 139 45.53 -18.91 36.13
C GLU A 139 46.90 -19.59 36.25
N ASP A 140 47.95 -18.81 36.01
CA ASP A 140 49.32 -19.23 36.31
C ASP A 140 49.50 -19.13 37.84
N THR A 141 49.31 -20.26 38.52
CA THR A 141 49.92 -20.56 39.84
C THR A 141 51.37 -20.96 39.70
#